data_AF-A0A1F9ARL4-F1
#
_entry.id   AF-A0A1F9ARL4-F1
#
_cell.length_a   1.000
_cell.length_b   1.000
_cell.length_c   1.000
_cell.angle_alpha   90.00
_cell.angle_beta   90.00
_cell.angle_gamma   90.00
#
_symmetry.space_group_name_H-M   'P 1'
#
loop_
_entity.id
_entity.type
_entity.pdbx_description
1 polymer ?
#
loop_
_entity_poly.entity_id
_entity_poly.type
_entity_poly.pdbx_seq_one_letter_code
_entity_poly.pdbx_strand_id
1 'polypeptide(L)'
;MQFLMWPALVLAVGLAIFVVQNSTAPPILMKLLIWEKETSFIYTILGSFGAGILFTLFLWVPSAIRTSRRSRGLKKEIEFLRKEPSYHMEEKKTEGT
;
A
#
# COMPACT_ATOMS: atom_id res chain seq x y z
N MET A 1 7.75 -14.46 6.33
CA MET A 1 7.69 -12.99 6.44
C MET A 1 9.03 -12.34 6.85
N GLN A 2 9.99 -13.02 7.50
CA GLN A 2 11.28 -12.42 7.91
C GLN A 2 12.36 -12.37 6.82
N PHE A 3 12.34 -13.28 5.83
CA PHE A 3 13.38 -13.34 4.78
C PHE A 3 13.49 -12.05 3.94
N LEU A 4 12.36 -11.36 3.72
CA LEU A 4 12.34 -10.07 3.00
C LEU A 4 12.97 -8.92 3.79
N MET A 5 13.17 -9.06 5.11
CA MET A 5 13.81 -8.01 5.91
C MET A 5 15.30 -7.86 5.61
N TRP A 6 16.00 -8.94 5.27
CA TRP A 6 17.44 -8.88 4.98
C TRP A 6 17.74 -8.07 3.71
N PRO A 7 17.08 -8.32 2.56
CA PRO A 7 17.20 -7.44 1.39
C PRO A 7 16.78 -6.00 1.67
N ALA A 8 15.70 -5.80 2.43
CA ALA A 8 15.23 -4.46 2.79
C ALA A 8 16.25 -3.70 3.65
N LEU A 9 16.92 -4.38 4.59
CA LEU A 9 17.97 -3.80 5.41
C LEU A 9 19.19 -3.42 4.57
N VAL A 10 19.64 -4.30 3.66
CA VAL A 10 20.75 -4.02 2.75
C VAL A 10 20.42 -2.82 1.85
N LEU A 11 19.19 -2.76 1.33
CA LEU A 11 18.71 -1.63 0.53
C LEU A 11 18.71 -0.33 1.35
N ALA A 12 18.21 -0.36 2.58
CA ALA A 12 18.17 0.80 3.47
C ALA A 12 19.57 1.33 3.81
N VAL A 13 20.50 0.44 4.14
CA VAL A 13 21.91 0.80 4.41
C VAL A 13 22.58 1.36 3.15
N GLY A 14 22.37 0.72 1.99
CA GLY A 14 22.89 1.20 0.71
C GLY A 14 22.38 2.61 0.35
N LEU A 15 21.09 2.86 0.55
CA LEU A 15 20.49 4.18 0.36
C LEU A 15 21.07 5.22 1.32
N ALA A 16 21.28 4.87 2.60
CA ALA A 16 21.87 5.77 3.57
C ALA A 16 23.31 6.16 3.18
N ILE A 17 24.12 5.17 2.78
CA ILE A 17 25.50 5.42 2.29
C ILE A 17 25.46 6.28 1.03
N PHE A 18 24.58 5.98 0.07
CA PHE A 18 24.42 6.75 -1.16
C PHE A 18 24.09 8.22 -0.86
N VAL A 19 23.14 8.49 0.05
CA VAL A 19 22.75 9.85 0.45
C VAL A 19 23.93 10.57 1.09
N VAL A 20 24.62 9.95 2.03
CA VAL A 20 25.76 10.56 2.74
C VAL A 20 26.91 10.85 1.77
N GLN A 21 27.27 9.90 0.91
CA GLN A 21 28.37 10.06 -0.05
C GLN A 21 28.09 11.14 -1.10
N ASN A 22 26.84 11.27 -1.54
CA ASN A 22 26.48 12.25 -2.56
C ASN A 22 26.06 13.61 -1.96
N SER A 23 26.05 13.75 -0.62
CA SER A 23 25.56 14.95 0.06
C SER A 23 26.42 16.20 -0.20
N THR A 24 27.71 16.01 -0.48
CA THR A 24 28.66 17.08 -0.81
C THR A 24 28.97 17.17 -2.30
N ALA A 25 28.28 16.38 -3.14
CA ALA A 25 28.50 16.39 -4.57
C ALA A 25 28.14 17.77 -5.16
N PRO A 26 28.93 18.28 -6.12
CA PRO A 26 28.60 19.53 -6.81
C PRO A 26 27.19 19.45 -7.43
N PRO A 27 26.44 20.56 -7.50
CA PRO A 27 25.16 20.60 -8.18
C PRO A 27 25.31 20.09 -9.62
N ILE A 28 24.50 19.11 -9.99
CA ILE A 28 24.51 18.55 -11.35
C ILE A 28 23.41 19.27 -12.13
N LEU A 29 23.74 19.72 -13.34
CA LEU A 29 22.79 20.38 -14.22
C LEU A 29 21.79 19.34 -14.73
N MET A 30 20.56 19.40 -14.22
CA MET A 30 19.51 18.45 -14.57
C MET A 30 18.63 19.02 -15.68
N LYS A 31 18.57 18.31 -16.81
CA LYS A 31 17.67 18.62 -17.92
C LYS A 31 16.59 17.54 -18.02
N LEU A 32 15.31 17.92 -17.86
CA LEU A 32 14.16 17.04 -18.03
C LEU A 32 13.19 17.62 -19.07
N LEU A 33 13.19 17.06 -20.28
CA LEU A 33 12.43 17.48 -21.47
C LEU A 33 12.63 18.97 -21.85
N ILE A 34 12.08 19.90 -21.06
CA ILE A 34 12.13 21.37 -21.27
C ILE A 34 12.66 22.08 -20.00
N TRP A 35 12.81 21.35 -18.90
CA TRP A 35 13.19 21.92 -17.61
C TRP A 35 14.68 21.79 -17.39
N GLU A 36 15.37 22.92 -17.23
CA GLU A 36 16.79 22.96 -16.86
C GLU A 36 16.92 23.58 -15.46
N LYS A 37 17.43 22.81 -14.50
CA LYS A 37 17.62 23.29 -13.13
C LYS A 37 18.90 22.73 -12.53
N GLU A 38 19.70 23.61 -11.94
CA GLU A 38 20.83 23.22 -11.09
C GLU A 38 20.29 22.81 -9.72
N THR A 39 20.29 21.52 -9.46
CA THR A 39 19.78 20.95 -8.21
C THR A 39 20.63 19.73 -7.85
N SER A 40 20.88 19.52 -6.56
CA SER A 40 21.54 18.29 -6.13
C SER A 40 20.71 17.07 -6.55
N PHE A 41 21.39 16.08 -7.11
CA PHE A 41 20.81 14.84 -7.62
C PHE A 41 19.94 14.12 -6.57
N ILE A 42 20.37 14.20 -5.31
CA ILE A 42 19.67 13.62 -4.16
C ILE A 42 18.25 14.17 -4.03
N TYR A 43 18.05 15.48 -4.14
CA TYR A 43 16.72 16.07 -3.95
C TYR A 43 15.73 15.66 -5.03
N THR A 44 16.21 15.40 -6.25
CA THR A 44 15.34 14.97 -7.36
C THR A 44 14.98 13.50 -7.24
N ILE A 45 15.91 12.64 -6.81
CA ILE A 45 15.60 11.25 -6.49
C ILE A 45 14.60 11.19 -5.33
N LEU A 46 14.86 11.93 -4.25
CA LEU A 46 14.00 11.92 -3.07
C LEU A 46 12.60 12.47 -3.40
N GLY A 47 12.54 13.55 -4.18
CA GLY A 47 11.28 14.12 -4.67
C GLY A 47 10.50 13.17 -5.57
N SER A 48 11.16 12.50 -6.53
CA SER A 48 10.49 11.57 -7.45
C SER A 48 10.03 10.29 -6.74
N PHE A 49 10.81 9.77 -5.79
CA PHE A 49 10.42 8.62 -4.98
C PHE A 49 9.22 8.95 -4.09
N GLY A 50 9.25 10.09 -3.40
CA GLY A 50 8.13 10.57 -2.60
C GLY A 50 6.86 10.79 -3.44
N ALA A 51 7.00 11.39 -4.62
CA ALA A 51 5.90 11.57 -5.57
C ALA A 51 5.32 10.22 -6.05
N GLY A 52 6.16 9.23 -6.34
CA GLY A 52 5.74 7.89 -6.72
C GLY A 52 4.93 7.18 -5.63
N ILE A 53 5.36 7.30 -4.36
CA ILE A 53 4.60 6.77 -3.22
C ILE A 53 3.25 7.46 -3.10
N LEU A 54 3.24 8.80 -3.13
CA LEU A 54 2.00 9.59 -3.05
C LEU A 54 1.03 9.22 -4.16
N PHE A 55 1.53 9.09 -5.40
CA PHE A 55 0.72 8.70 -6.55
C PHE A 55 0.14 7.29 -6.39
N THR A 56 0.96 6.34 -5.95
CA THR A 56 0.52 4.96 -5.71
C THR A 56 -0.56 4.90 -4.62
N LEU A 57 -0.36 5.61 -3.52
CA LEU A 57 -1.35 5.71 -2.44
C LEU A 57 -2.63 6.38 -2.94
N PHE A 58 -2.53 7.46 -3.71
CA PHE A 58 -3.68 8.16 -4.25
C PHE A 58 -4.57 7.26 -5.11
N LEU A 59 -3.98 6.37 -5.92
CA LEU A 59 -4.72 5.41 -6.73
C LEU A 59 -5.22 4.21 -5.92
N TRP A 60 -4.44 3.71 -4.97
CA TRP A 60 -4.74 2.47 -4.25
C TRP A 60 -5.74 2.67 -3.11
N VAL A 61 -5.62 3.75 -2.33
CA VAL A 61 -6.49 4.05 -1.18
C VAL A 61 -7.99 4.03 -1.51
N PRO A 62 -8.49 4.72 -2.55
CA PRO A 62 -9.93 4.68 -2.86
C PRO A 62 -10.41 3.28 -3.24
N SER A 63 -9.59 2.51 -3.96
CA SER A 63 -9.89 1.13 -4.34
C SER A 63 -9.95 0.20 -3.11
N ALA A 64 -9.01 0.35 -2.19
CA ALA A 64 -8.96 -0.41 -0.94
C ALA A 64 -10.19 -0.11 -0.05
N ILE A 65 -10.60 1.16 0.04
CA ILE A 65 -11.80 1.57 0.79
C ILE A 65 -13.06 0.94 0.17
N ARG A 66 -13.21 0.99 -1.16
CA ARG A 66 -14.36 0.40 -1.86
C ARG A 66 -14.44 -1.11 -1.65
N THR A 67 -13.31 -1.79 -1.73
CA THR A 67 -13.21 -3.24 -1.51
C THR A 67 -13.58 -3.61 -0.07
N SER A 68 -13.06 -2.88 0.92
CA SER A 68 -13.38 -3.08 2.33
C SER A 68 -14.88 -2.96 2.62
N ARG A 69 -15.55 -1.95 2.04
CA ARG A 69 -17.00 -1.79 2.16
C ARG A 69 -17.77 -2.95 1.55
N ARG A 70 -17.36 -3.42 0.36
CA ARG A 70 -17.99 -4.59 -0.30
C ARG A 70 -17.84 -5.85 0.54
N SER A 71 -16.64 -6.14 1.05
CA SER A 71 -16.39 -7.31 1.91
C SER A 71 -17.23 -7.30 3.19
N ARG A 72 -17.51 -6.12 3.77
CA ARG A 72 -18.43 -6.00 4.91
C ARG A 72 -19.88 -6.35 4.55
N GLY A 73 -20.34 -6.01 3.36
CA GLY A 73 -21.66 -6.40 2.84
C GLY A 73 -21.77 -7.91 2.69
N LEU A 74 -20.82 -8.54 2.00
CA LEU A 74 -20.81 -9.99 1.80
C LEU A 74 -20.72 -10.75 3.13
N LYS A 75 -19.98 -10.24 4.12
CA LYS A 75 -19.86 -10.89 5.44
C LYS A 75 -21.19 -10.93 6.20
N LYS A 76 -22.01 -9.88 6.07
CA LYS A 76 -23.36 -9.83 6.65
C LYS A 76 -24.33 -10.78 5.94
N GLU A 77 -24.23 -10.87 4.61
CA GLU A 77 -25.05 -11.76 3.80
C GLU A 77 -24.74 -13.25 4.09
N ILE A 78 -23.46 -13.59 4.24
CA ILE A 78 -23.04 -14.93 4.67
C ILE A 78 -23.55 -15.26 6.08
N GLU A 79 -23.54 -14.30 7.00
CA GLU A 79 -24.04 -14.50 8.37
C GLU A 79 -25.56 -14.66 8.42
N PHE A 80 -26.29 -13.91 7.60
CA PHE A 80 -27.73 -14.03 7.43
C PHE A 80 -28.13 -15.40 6.85
N LEU A 81 -27.52 -15.79 5.72
CA LEU A 81 -27.76 -17.07 5.06
C LEU A 81 -27.30 -18.28 5.89
N ARG A 82 -26.39 -18.09 6.85
CA ARG A 82 -26.02 -19.14 7.82
C ARG A 82 -27.06 -19.29 8.93
N LYS A 83 -27.72 -18.21 9.35
CA LYS A 83 -28.75 -18.25 10.41
C LYS A 83 -30.07 -18.84 9.93
N GLU A 84 -30.47 -18.58 8.69
CA GLU A 84 -31.73 -19.05 8.10
C GLU A 84 -31.91 -20.59 8.10
N PRO A 85 -30.93 -21.42 7.67
CA PRO A 85 -31.04 -22.87 7.76
C PRO A 85 -30.97 -23.41 9.19
N SER A 86 -30.30 -22.70 10.12
CA SER A 86 -30.28 -23.08 11.53
C SER A 86 -31.63 -22.84 12.23
N TYR A 87 -32.34 -21.76 11.87
CA TYR A 87 -33.68 -21.49 12.38
C TYR A 87 -34.70 -22.54 11.91
N HIS A 88 -34.66 -22.91 10.63
CA HIS A 88 -35.55 -23.96 10.10
C HIS A 88 -35.27 -25.36 10.66
N MET A 89 -34.04 -25.65 11.13
CA MET A 89 -33.74 -26.90 11.83
C MET A 89 -34.24 -26.92 13.28
N GLU A 90 -34.28 -25.78 13.96
CA GLU A 90 -34.84 -25.69 15.32
C GLU A 90 -36.36 -25.72 15.31
N GLU A 91 -37.01 -25.02 14.38
CA GLU A 91 -38.48 -24.94 14.30
C GLU A 91 -39.11 -26.30 13.96
N LYS A 92 -38.50 -27.08 13.05
CA LYS A 92 -38.91 -28.47 12.79
C LYS A 92 -38.74 -29.42 13.97
N LYS A 93 -37.86 -29.12 14.93
CA LYS A 93 -37.68 -29.93 16.14
C LYS A 93 -38.78 -29.67 17.17
N THR A 94 -39.33 -28.46 17.20
CA THR A 94 -40.40 -28.05 18.12
C THR A 94 -41.79 -28.42 17.63
N GLU A 95 -42.04 -28.46 16.32
CA GLU A 95 -43.34 -28.88 15.75
C GLU A 95 -43.51 -30.41 15.67
N GLY A 96 -42.44 -31.18 15.85
CA GLY A 96 -42.44 -32.65 15.80
C GLY A 96 -42.65 -33.35 17.15
N THR A 97 -42.98 -32.60 18.22
CA THR A 97 -43.25 -33.11 19.58
C THR A 97 -44.69 -32.89 20.00
#